data_AF-A0A2W6XCN4-F1
#
_entry.id   AF-A0A2W6XCN4-F1
#
_cell.length_a   1.000
_cell.length_b   1.000
_cell.length_c   1.000
_cell.angle_alpha   90.00
_cell.angle_beta   90.00
_cell.angle_gamma   90.00
#
_symmetry.space_group_name_H-M   'P 1'
#
loop_
_entity.id
_entity.type
_entity.pdbx_description
1 polymer ?
#
loop_
_entity_poly.entity_id
_entity_poly.type
_entity_poly.pdbx_seq_one_letter_code
_entity_poly.pdbx_strand_id
1 'polypeptide(L)'
;MTLPSDHARLLEAVADELAQVRQQLDGVETLVGDLTRHAPSQDRPRVLTEAQSLDMLIQRVEALSGVLRSLGAGVTPARAVAGVTLTDLAARLSLAEGEPTAAAANAGDLLLF
;
A
#
# COMPACT_ATOMS: atom_id res chain seq x y z
N MET A 1 -11.55 -20.89 -14.97
CA MET A 1 -12.46 -21.42 -13.92
C MET A 1 -13.33 -20.27 -13.46
N THR A 2 -14.63 -20.31 -13.76
CA THR A 2 -15.60 -19.34 -13.24
C THR A 2 -15.93 -19.71 -11.79
N LEU A 3 -15.77 -18.76 -10.87
CA LEU A 3 -16.20 -18.94 -9.47
C LEU A 3 -17.72 -19.19 -9.43
N PRO A 4 -18.23 -20.08 -8.57
CA PRO A 4 -19.65 -20.17 -8.31
C PRO A 4 -20.19 -18.79 -7.90
N SER A 5 -21.36 -18.39 -8.39
CA SER A 5 -21.92 -17.04 -8.23
C SER A 5 -21.97 -16.54 -6.78
N ASP A 6 -22.16 -17.45 -5.82
CA ASP A 6 -22.19 -17.12 -4.39
C ASP A 6 -20.81 -16.75 -3.84
N HIS A 7 -19.74 -17.37 -4.36
CA HIS A 7 -18.37 -17.03 -3.98
C HIS A 7 -17.96 -15.68 -4.54
N ALA A 8 -18.35 -15.37 -5.78
CA ALA A 8 -18.09 -14.06 -6.37
C ALA A 8 -18.76 -12.94 -5.56
N ARG A 9 -20.04 -13.13 -5.19
CA ARG A 9 -20.78 -12.19 -4.33
C ARG A 9 -20.17 -12.02 -2.94
N LEU A 10 -19.69 -13.10 -2.33
CA LEU A 10 -19.01 -13.03 -1.05
C LEU A 10 -17.71 -12.21 -1.15
N LEU A 11 -16.91 -12.42 -2.20
CA LEU A 11 -15.67 -11.68 -2.43
C LEU A 11 -15.94 -10.18 -2.64
N GLU A 12 -16.99 -9.83 -3.38
CA GLU A 12 -17.43 -8.44 -3.53
C GLU A 12 -17.88 -7.83 -2.21
N ALA A 13 -18.69 -8.54 -1.42
CA ALA A 13 -19.15 -8.06 -0.12
C ALA A 13 -17.99 -7.84 0.86
N VAL A 14 -16.99 -8.73 0.89
CA VAL A 14 -15.78 -8.54 1.72
C VAL A 14 -14.94 -7.38 1.19
N ALA A 15 -14.83 -7.21 -0.13
CA ALA A 15 -14.13 -6.06 -0.71
C ALA A 15 -14.80 -4.74 -0.30
N ASP A 16 -16.13 -4.69 -0.29
CA ASP A 16 -16.90 -3.51 0.14
C ASP A 16 -16.73 -3.24 1.64
N GLU A 17 -16.74 -4.28 2.49
CA GLU A 17 -16.47 -4.13 3.92
C GLU A 17 -15.06 -3.57 4.17
N LEU A 18 -14.04 -4.09 3.46
CA LEU A 18 -12.68 -3.55 3.55
C LEU A 18 -12.58 -2.09 3.08
N ALA A 19 -13.37 -1.69 2.08
CA ALA A 19 -13.44 -0.31 1.64
C ALA A 19 -14.06 0.61 2.71
N GLN A 20 -15.07 0.12 3.44
CA GLN A 20 -15.63 0.85 4.58
C GLN A 20 -14.62 0.99 5.73
N VAL A 21 -13.89 -0.09 6.05
CA VAL A 21 -12.79 -0.03 7.04
C VAL A 21 -11.72 0.97 6.61
N ARG A 22 -11.34 0.99 5.33
CA ARG A 22 -10.39 1.97 4.78
C ARG A 22 -10.86 3.41 5.02
N GLN A 23 -12.15 3.68 4.81
CA GLN A 23 -12.73 5.00 5.05
C GLN A 23 -12.71 5.38 6.53
N GLN A 24 -12.90 4.41 7.44
CA GLN A 24 -12.74 4.65 8.89
C GLN A 24 -11.28 4.96 9.25
N LEU A 25 -10.33 4.31 8.58
CA LEU A 25 -8.90 4.56 8.76
C LEU A 25 -8.47 5.97 8.31
N ASP A 26 -9.15 6.59 7.32
CA ASP A 26 -8.89 8.01 6.96
C ASP A 26 -9.09 8.97 8.14
N GLY A 27 -10.08 8.69 8.99
CA GLY A 27 -10.32 9.45 10.21
C GLY A 27 -9.17 9.30 11.21
N VAL A 28 -8.63 8.08 11.34
CA VAL A 28 -7.48 7.79 12.20
C VAL A 28 -6.21 8.45 11.66
N GLU A 29 -5.99 8.40 10.35
CA GLU A 29 -4.86 9.06 9.67
C GLU A 29 -4.87 10.58 9.94
N THR A 30 -6.05 11.20 9.85
CA THR A 30 -6.23 12.63 10.16
C THR A 30 -5.81 12.94 11.61
N LEU A 31 -6.27 12.14 12.58
CA LEU A 31 -5.90 12.31 13.99
C LEU A 31 -4.40 12.11 14.24
N VAL A 32 -3.79 11.14 13.57
CA VAL A 32 -2.34 10.89 13.66
C VAL A 32 -1.54 12.02 13.01
N GLY A 33 -2.02 12.59 11.91
CA GLY A 33 -1.44 13.79 11.29
C GLY A 33 -1.43 14.98 12.25
N ASP A 34 -2.54 15.21 12.95
CA ASP A 34 -2.64 16.24 13.99
C ASP A 34 -1.71 15.95 15.17
N LEU A 35 -1.62 14.70 15.63
CA LEU A 35 -0.70 14.30 16.69
C LEU A 35 0.75 14.55 16.29
N THR A 36 1.13 14.20 15.06
CA THR A 36 2.48 14.41 14.51
C THR A 36 2.85 15.89 14.49
N ARG A 37 1.89 16.76 14.15
CA ARG A 37 2.09 18.21 14.11
C ARG A 37 2.37 18.80 15.49
N HIS A 38 1.68 18.30 16.52
CA HIS A 38 1.77 18.81 17.90
C HIS A 38 2.75 18.02 18.79
N ALA A 39 3.36 16.94 18.28
CA ALA A 39 4.29 16.12 19.03
C ALA A 39 5.54 16.91 19.48
N PRO A 40 5.99 16.76 20.74
CA PRO A 40 7.28 17.26 21.19
C PRO A 40 8.42 16.75 20.31
N SER A 41 9.47 17.56 20.13
CA SER A 41 10.60 17.24 19.25
C SER A 41 11.31 15.91 19.59
N GLN A 42 11.34 15.55 20.87
CA GLN A 42 11.89 14.29 21.36
C GLN A 42 11.08 13.05 20.94
N ASP A 43 9.76 13.18 20.79
CA ASP A 43 8.85 12.08 20.45
C ASP A 43 8.51 12.04 18.95
N ARG A 44 8.74 13.15 18.23
CA ARG A 44 8.42 13.31 16.81
C ARG A 44 8.96 12.19 15.90
N PRO A 45 10.20 11.68 16.05
CA PRO A 45 10.68 10.57 15.21
C PRO A 45 9.84 9.31 15.37
N ARG A 46 9.50 8.95 16.62
CA ARG A 46 8.65 7.79 16.91
C ARG A 46 7.25 7.98 16.35
N VAL A 47 6.65 9.16 16.53
CA VAL A 47 5.31 9.46 16.02
C VAL A 47 5.27 9.39 14.48
N LEU A 48 6.32 9.85 13.80
CA LEU A 48 6.45 9.71 12.35
C LEU A 48 6.54 8.25 11.90
N THR A 49 7.31 7.41 12.60
CA THR A 49 7.37 5.97 12.29
C THR A 49 6.00 5.30 12.45
N GLU A 50 5.26 5.62 13.50
CA GLU A 50 3.92 5.07 13.72
C GLU A 50 2.93 5.57 12.65
N ALA A 51 3.02 6.84 12.24
CA ALA A 51 2.21 7.40 11.17
C ALA A 51 2.48 6.71 9.82
N GLN A 52 3.76 6.46 9.50
CA GLN A 52 4.15 5.71 8.30
C GLN A 52 3.67 4.25 8.34
N SER A 53 3.70 3.63 9.52
CA SER A 53 3.18 2.27 9.72
C SER A 53 1.66 2.21 9.46
N LEU A 54 0.92 3.22 9.94
CA LEU A 54 -0.52 3.35 9.68
C LEU A 54 -0.82 3.55 8.19
N ASP A 55 -0.11 4.44 7.51
CA ASP A 55 -0.26 4.67 6.06
C ASP A 55 0.01 3.38 5.26
N MET A 56 1.06 2.63 5.60
CA MET A 56 1.33 1.33 4.97
C MET A 56 0.20 0.31 5.22
N LEU A 57 -0.39 0.28 6.42
CA LEU A 57 -1.52 -0.59 6.72
C LEU A 57 -2.76 -0.22 5.89
N ILE A 58 -3.03 1.08 5.79
CA ILE A 58 -4.07 1.67 4.95
C ILE A 58 -3.95 1.20 3.49
N GLN A 59 -2.75 1.34 2.91
CA GLN A 59 -2.47 0.94 1.53
C GLN A 59 -2.66 -0.57 1.32
N ARG A 60 -2.29 -1.39 2.31
CA ARG A 60 -2.48 -2.85 2.25
C ARG A 60 -3.96 -3.23 2.27
N VAL A 61 -4.78 -2.57 3.08
CA VAL A 61 -6.23 -2.82 3.12
C VAL A 61 -6.87 -2.48 1.77
N GLU A 62 -6.48 -1.35 1.18
CA GLU A 62 -6.96 -0.94 -0.15
C GLU A 62 -6.55 -1.95 -1.24
N ALA A 63 -5.28 -2.37 -1.24
CA ALA A 63 -4.77 -3.39 -2.17
C ALA A 63 -5.53 -4.72 -2.03
N LEU A 64 -5.81 -5.17 -0.81
CA LEU A 64 -6.58 -6.40 -0.56
C LEU A 64 -8.03 -6.27 -1.06
N SER A 65 -8.69 -5.13 -0.82
CA SER A 65 -10.02 -4.87 -1.37
C SER A 65 -10.03 -4.95 -2.91
N GLY A 66 -9.02 -4.34 -3.56
CA GLY A 66 -8.85 -4.42 -5.02
C GLY A 66 -8.65 -5.84 -5.55
N VAL A 67 -7.87 -6.67 -4.85
CA VAL A 67 -7.68 -8.09 -5.20
C VAL A 67 -9.01 -8.85 -5.09
N LEU A 68 -9.73 -8.70 -3.98
CA LEU A 68 -11.00 -9.40 -3.77
C LEU A 68 -12.05 -9.01 -4.82
N ARG A 69 -12.13 -7.73 -5.18
CA ARG A 69 -13.01 -7.25 -6.26
C ARG A 69 -12.61 -7.85 -7.61
N SER A 70 -11.31 -7.92 -7.90
CA SER A 70 -10.81 -8.54 -9.14
C SER A 70 -11.16 -10.03 -9.21
N LEU A 71 -11.01 -10.75 -8.09
CA LEU A 71 -11.40 -12.16 -7.98
C LEU A 71 -12.92 -12.34 -8.15
N GLY A 72 -13.74 -11.49 -7.51
CA GLY A 72 -15.20 -11.49 -7.68
C GLY A 72 -15.64 -11.26 -9.12
N ALA A 73 -14.92 -10.39 -9.85
CA ALA A 73 -15.12 -10.16 -11.29
C ALA A 73 -14.61 -11.31 -12.19
N GLY A 74 -14.07 -12.39 -11.63
CA GLY A 74 -13.61 -13.56 -12.37
C GLY A 74 -12.18 -13.46 -12.92
N VAL A 75 -11.40 -12.47 -12.49
CA VAL A 75 -9.96 -12.40 -12.80
C VAL A 75 -9.24 -13.57 -12.14
N THR A 76 -8.23 -14.14 -12.81
CA THR A 76 -7.45 -15.23 -12.23
C THR A 76 -6.64 -14.74 -11.02
N PRO A 77 -6.44 -15.57 -9.97
CA PRO A 77 -5.68 -15.16 -8.79
C PRO A 77 -4.29 -14.61 -9.10
N ALA A 78 -3.58 -15.22 -10.06
CA ALA A 78 -2.27 -14.76 -10.50
C ALA A 78 -2.30 -13.32 -11.05
N ARG A 79 -3.33 -12.95 -11.82
CA ARG A 79 -3.46 -11.59 -12.37
C ARG A 79 -3.97 -10.59 -11.33
N ALA A 80 -4.86 -11.02 -10.44
CA ALA A 80 -5.35 -10.17 -9.36
C ALA A 80 -4.21 -9.75 -8.41
N VAL A 81 -3.34 -10.69 -8.02
CA VAL A 81 -2.20 -10.41 -7.14
C VAL A 81 -1.09 -9.62 -7.85
N ALA A 82 -0.86 -9.87 -9.15
CA ALA A 82 0.16 -9.15 -9.92
C ALA A 82 -0.04 -7.62 -9.89
N GLY A 83 -1.30 -7.15 -9.88
CA GLY A 83 -1.61 -5.72 -9.75
C GLY A 83 -1.05 -5.11 -8.46
N VAL A 84 -1.20 -5.79 -7.33
CA VAL A 84 -0.68 -5.34 -6.03
C VAL A 84 0.85 -5.30 -6.03
N THR A 85 1.50 -6.34 -6.54
CA THR A 85 2.98 -6.39 -6.57
C THR A 85 3.59 -5.32 -7.47
N LEU A 86 2.91 -4.94 -8.54
CA LEU A 86 3.35 -3.86 -9.43
C LEU A 86 3.15 -2.49 -8.80
N THR A 87 2.04 -2.29 -8.07
CA THR A 87 1.82 -1.06 -7.29
C THR A 87 2.87 -0.91 -6.19
N ASP A 88 3.20 -1.98 -5.47
CA ASP A 88 4.28 -1.98 -4.47
C ASP A 88 5.65 -1.67 -5.10
N LEU A 89 5.94 -2.26 -6.26
CA LEU A 89 7.16 -1.96 -7.02
C LEU A 89 7.21 -0.49 -7.47
N ALA A 90 6.10 0.05 -7.99
CA ALA A 90 6.01 1.45 -8.43
C ALA A 90 6.15 2.44 -7.27
N ALA A 91 5.58 2.12 -6.10
CA ALA A 91 5.73 2.92 -4.88
C ALA A 91 7.18 2.95 -4.41
N ARG A 92 7.86 1.80 -4.42
CA ARG A 92 9.29 1.71 -4.08
C ARG A 92 10.18 2.49 -5.06
N LEU A 93 9.85 2.47 -6.35
CA LEU A 93 10.56 3.26 -7.36
C LEU A 93 10.35 4.77 -7.17
N SER A 94 9.12 5.20 -6.88
CA SER A 94 8.79 6.61 -6.64
C SER A 94 9.48 7.18 -5.38
N LEU A 95 9.63 6.35 -4.34
CA LEU A 95 10.37 6.73 -3.12
C LEU A 95 11.87 6.86 -3.38
N ALA A 96 12.45 5.99 -4.22
CA ALA A 96 13.86 6.06 -4.61
C ALA A 96 14.18 7.28 -5.47
N GLU A 97 13.21 7.80 -6.23
CA GLU A 97 13.36 9.03 -7.03
C GLU A 97 13.30 10.31 -6.17
N GLY A 98 12.74 10.24 -4.96
CA GLY A 98 12.62 11.35 -4.01
C GLY A 98 13.84 11.56 -3.11
N GLU A 99 14.79 10.62 -3.05
CA GLU A 99 16.07 10.80 -2.36
C GLU A 99 17.10 11.40 -3.32
N PRO A 100 17.72 12.57 -3.03
CA PRO A 100 18.90 12.99 -3.76
C PRO A 100 20.02 12.01 -3.46
N THR A 101 20.25 11.07 -4.38
CA THR A 101 21.34 10.09 -4.31
C THR A 101 22.69 10.80 -4.24
N ALA A 102 23.16 11.04 -3.02
CA ALA A 102 24.56 11.37 -2.73
C ALA A 102 25.42 10.10 -2.88
N ALA A 103 25.48 9.53 -4.08
CA ALA A 103 26.37 8.43 -4.43
C ALA A 103 26.47 8.24 -5.97
N ALA A 104 26.63 9.32 -6.73
CA ALA A 104 27.07 9.25 -8.13
C ALA A 104 28.61 9.34 -8.26
N ALA A 105 29.34 8.80 -7.28
CA ALA A 105 30.78 8.61 -7.34
C ALA A 105 31.06 7.11 -7.26
N ASN A 106 30.91 6.43 -8.42
CA ASN A 106 31.50 5.13 -8.82
C ASN A 106 30.67 4.44 -9.93
N ALA A 107 30.04 5.21 -10.81
CA ALA A 107 29.53 4.69 -12.09
C ALA A 107 30.70 4.64 -13.08
N GLY A 108 31.52 3.59 -12.99
CA GLY A 108 32.70 3.46 -13.85
C GLY A 108 33.28 2.06 -13.99
N ASP A 109 32.66 1.02 -13.45
CA ASP A 109 33.21 -0.33 -13.57
C ASP A 109 32.11 -1.40 -13.64
N LEU A 110 31.47 -1.48 -14.81
CA LEU A 110 30.79 -2.71 -15.24
C LEU A 110 31.66 -3.35 -16.32
N LEU A 111 32.62 -4.15 -15.88
CA LEU A 111 33.33 -5.10 -16.71
C LEU A 111 32.35 -6.16 -17.20
N LEU A 112 32.15 -6.20 -18.52
CA LEU A 112 31.41 -7.24 -19.22
C LEU A 112 32.31 -8.49 -19.32
N PHE A 113 31.85 -9.61 -18.75
CA PHE A 113 32.31 -10.96 -19.10
C PHE A 113 31.19 -11.71 -19.79
#